data_AF-K9YC67-F1
#
_entry.id   AF-K9YC67-F1
#
_cell.length_a   1.000
_cell.length_b   1.000
_cell.length_c   1.000
_cell.angle_alpha   90.00
_cell.angle_beta   90.00
_cell.angle_gamma   90.00
#
_symmetry.space_group_name_H-M   'P 1'
#
loop_
_entity.id
_entity.type
_entity.pdbx_description
1 polymer ?
#
loop_
_entity_poly.entity_id
_entity_poly.type
_entity_poly.pdbx_seq_one_letter_code
_entity_poly.pdbx_strand_id
1 'polypeptide(L)'
;MKIAFWRAEYETGFSTVDEQHQHLFDIINRLHEAMSKGHGKDIIKETLDEMLDYTVEHFANEEKLMLHYDYPNYKEHKKIHDSLTQQVREISEKFANGDRFVTIELSHFLTQWLIHHIKGQDQKMIRFFREKNVLEPEMSAV
;
A
#
# COMPACT_ATOMS: atom_id res chain seq x y z
N MET A 1 2.99 -8.77 -17.88
CA MET A 1 4.24 -9.13 -17.18
C MET A 1 4.17 -8.49 -15.80
N LYS A 2 4.57 -9.17 -14.72
CA LYS A 2 4.61 -8.53 -13.40
C LYS A 2 5.70 -7.45 -13.40
N ILE A 3 5.41 -6.31 -12.78
CA ILE A 3 6.36 -5.19 -12.63
C ILE A 3 6.74 -4.94 -11.18
N ALA A 4 5.90 -5.38 -10.24
CA ALA A 4 6.06 -5.20 -8.82
C ALA A 4 6.25 -6.58 -8.17
N PHE A 5 7.33 -6.77 -7.42
CA PHE A 5 7.71 -8.09 -6.89
C PHE A 5 7.93 -7.98 -5.40
N TRP A 6 7.16 -8.74 -4.61
CA TRP A 6 7.47 -8.98 -3.21
C TRP A 6 8.85 -9.62 -3.05
N ARG A 7 9.59 -9.22 -2.02
CA ARG A 7 10.93 -9.70 -1.71
C ARG A 7 11.09 -9.79 -0.21
N ALA A 8 11.91 -10.74 0.25
CA ALA A 8 12.20 -10.91 1.68
C ALA A 8 12.76 -9.64 2.36
N GLU A 9 13.41 -8.74 1.60
CA GLU A 9 13.88 -7.44 2.12
C GLU A 9 12.75 -6.48 2.54
N TYR A 10 11.50 -6.79 2.21
CA TYR A 10 10.32 -6.01 2.60
C TYR A 10 9.66 -6.52 3.88
N GLU A 11 10.03 -7.72 4.34
CA GLU A 11 9.42 -8.34 5.52
C GLU A 11 9.57 -7.45 6.76
N THR A 12 8.44 -7.21 7.40
CA THR A 12 8.31 -6.46 8.64
C THR A 12 8.43 -7.36 9.85
N GLY A 13 8.13 -8.66 9.69
CA GLY A 13 8.03 -9.62 10.79
C GLY A 13 6.65 -9.61 11.48
N PHE A 14 5.70 -8.80 10.99
CA PHE A 14 4.29 -8.91 11.33
C PHE A 14 3.57 -9.56 10.15
N SER A 15 3.16 -10.82 10.30
CA SER A 15 2.55 -11.59 9.20
C SER A 15 1.37 -10.85 8.56
N THR A 16 0.52 -10.22 9.36
CA THR A 16 -0.62 -9.43 8.86
C THR A 16 -0.18 -8.26 7.98
N VAL A 17 0.89 -7.54 8.34
CA VAL A 17 1.40 -6.42 7.54
C VAL A 17 2.06 -6.94 6.26
N ASP A 18 2.84 -8.02 6.37
CA ASP A 18 3.51 -8.64 5.22
C ASP A 18 2.50 -9.22 4.21
N GLU A 19 1.40 -9.81 4.67
CA GLU A 19 0.28 -10.26 3.83
C GLU A 19 -0.42 -9.08 3.15
N GLN A 20 -0.62 -7.96 3.87
CA GLN A 20 -1.20 -6.75 3.30
C GLN A 20 -0.30 -6.14 2.21
N HIS A 21 1.01 -6.04 2.45
CA HIS A 21 1.94 -5.55 1.43
C HIS A 21 1.95 -6.46 0.20
N GLN A 22 2.01 -7.78 0.38
CA GLN A 22 1.94 -8.75 -0.73
C GLN A 22 0.68 -8.56 -1.57
N HIS A 23 -0.46 -8.35 -0.94
CA HIS A 23 -1.71 -8.10 -1.65
C HIS A 23 -1.67 -6.79 -2.44
N LEU A 24 -1.10 -5.70 -1.88
CA LEU A 24 -0.89 -4.45 -2.61
C LEU A 24 0.01 -4.64 -3.85
N PHE A 25 1.08 -5.42 -3.75
CA PHE A 25 1.91 -5.78 -4.90
C PHE A 25 1.10 -6.50 -6.00
N ASP A 26 0.17 -7.38 -5.62
CA ASP A 26 -0.68 -8.09 -6.58
C ASP A 26 -1.75 -7.19 -7.21
N ILE A 27 -2.36 -6.27 -6.46
CA ILE A 27 -3.26 -5.24 -7.02
C ILE A 27 -2.52 -4.41 -8.07
N ILE A 28 -1.31 -3.92 -7.76
CA ILE A 28 -0.49 -3.14 -8.69
C ILE A 28 -0.18 -3.92 -9.98
N ASN A 29 0.12 -5.21 -9.86
CA ASN A 29 0.38 -6.05 -11.04
C ASN A 29 -0.87 -6.26 -11.90
N ARG A 30 -2.05 -6.46 -11.29
CA ARG A 30 -3.32 -6.55 -12.03
C ARG A 30 -3.66 -5.24 -12.72
N LEU A 31 -3.42 -4.11 -12.05
CA LEU A 31 -3.62 -2.78 -12.63
C LEU A 31 -2.72 -2.58 -13.86
N HIS A 32 -1.43 -2.91 -13.72
CA HIS A 32 -0.48 -2.86 -14.82
C HIS A 32 -0.90 -3.71 -16.01
N GLU A 33 -1.33 -4.95 -15.75
CA GLU A 33 -1.78 -5.87 -16.78
C GLU A 33 -3.02 -5.37 -17.50
N ALA A 34 -4.02 -4.88 -16.76
CA ALA A 34 -5.24 -4.33 -17.32
C ALA A 34 -4.94 -3.15 -18.26
N MET A 35 -4.05 -2.24 -17.85
CA MET A 35 -3.62 -1.12 -18.69
C MET A 35 -2.80 -1.56 -19.90
N SER A 36 -1.85 -2.48 -19.71
CA SER A 36 -0.92 -2.92 -20.77
C SER A 36 -1.60 -3.74 -21.86
N LYS A 37 -2.60 -4.55 -21.50
CA LYS A 37 -3.38 -5.35 -22.45
C LYS A 37 -4.56 -4.59 -23.06
N GLY A 38 -4.77 -3.33 -22.68
CA GLY A 38 -5.89 -2.53 -23.16
C GLY A 38 -7.24 -3.13 -22.75
N HIS A 39 -7.34 -3.64 -21.52
CA HIS A 39 -8.62 -4.10 -20.98
C HIS A 39 -9.63 -2.93 -20.93
N GLY A 40 -10.91 -3.28 -20.85
CA GLY A 40 -12.00 -2.30 -20.78
C GLY A 40 -11.87 -1.36 -19.58
N LYS A 41 -12.43 -0.16 -19.72
CA LYS A 41 -12.43 0.86 -18.66
C LYS A 41 -12.98 0.33 -17.34
N ASP A 42 -13.99 -0.51 -17.37
CA ASP A 42 -14.63 -1.05 -16.17
C ASP A 42 -13.64 -1.87 -15.34
N ILE A 43 -12.85 -2.75 -15.97
CA ILE A 43 -11.82 -3.55 -15.29
C ILE A 43 -10.74 -2.68 -14.64
N ILE A 44 -10.30 -1.63 -15.35
CA ILE A 44 -9.29 -0.70 -14.82
C ILE A 44 -9.88 0.08 -13.64
N LYS A 45 -11.14 0.52 -13.73
CA LYS A 45 -11.82 1.26 -12.66
C LYS A 45 -12.00 0.39 -11.43
N GLU A 46 -12.49 -0.84 -11.60
CA GLU A 46 -12.62 -1.82 -10.52
C GLU A 46 -11.29 -2.07 -9.81
N THR A 47 -10.20 -2.21 -10.57
CA THR A 47 -8.87 -2.42 -9.98
C THR A 47 -8.34 -1.17 -9.26
N LEU A 48 -8.68 0.04 -9.74
CA LEU A 48 -8.33 1.29 -9.05
C LEU A 48 -9.12 1.48 -7.74
N ASP A 49 -10.39 1.10 -7.74
CA ASP A 49 -11.22 1.16 -6.54
C ASP A 49 -10.73 0.17 -5.50
N GLU A 50 -10.42 -1.06 -5.91
CA GLU A 50 -9.79 -2.05 -5.03
C GLU A 50 -8.44 -1.54 -4.49
N MET A 51 -7.61 -0.91 -5.33
CA MET A 51 -6.35 -0.29 -4.87
C MET A 51 -6.60 0.77 -3.81
N LEU A 52 -7.58 1.65 -4.02
CA LEU A 52 -7.92 2.72 -3.08
C LEU A 52 -8.43 2.14 -1.75
N ASP A 53 -9.40 1.25 -1.81
CA ASP A 53 -10.04 0.67 -0.63
C ASP A 53 -9.02 -0.12 0.21
N TYR A 54 -8.21 -0.95 -0.44
CA TYR A 54 -7.21 -1.76 0.25
C TYR A 54 -6.05 -0.91 0.80
N THR A 55 -5.67 0.18 0.13
CA THR A 55 -4.69 1.13 0.65
C THR A 55 -5.19 1.80 1.93
N VAL A 56 -6.46 2.22 1.95
CA VAL A 56 -7.08 2.82 3.15
C VAL A 56 -7.14 1.83 4.30
N GLU A 57 -7.54 0.58 4.04
CA GLU A 57 -7.59 -0.46 5.07
C GLU A 57 -6.20 -0.78 5.63
N HIS A 58 -5.21 -0.96 4.75
CA HIS A 58 -3.83 -1.22 5.13
C HIS A 58 -3.28 -0.11 6.03
N PHE A 59 -3.38 1.15 5.59
CA PHE A 59 -2.91 2.28 6.39
C PHE A 59 -3.67 2.43 7.70
N ALA A 60 -4.98 2.18 7.73
CA ALA A 60 -5.73 2.21 8.98
C ALA A 60 -5.23 1.15 9.98
N ASN A 61 -4.80 -0.02 9.51
CA ASN A 61 -4.26 -1.06 10.38
C ASN A 61 -2.88 -0.69 10.92
N GLU A 62 -1.97 -0.18 10.09
CA GLU A 62 -0.68 0.34 10.56
C GLU A 62 -0.85 1.53 11.51
N GLU A 63 -1.76 2.45 11.21
CA GLU A 63 -2.05 3.60 12.08
C GLU A 63 -2.58 3.19 13.45
N LYS A 64 -3.41 2.13 13.52
CA LYS A 64 -3.82 1.55 14.81
C LYS A 64 -2.63 0.98 15.57
N LEU A 65 -1.72 0.26 14.91
CA LEU A 65 -0.51 -0.27 15.54
C LEU A 65 0.39 0.87 16.04
N MET A 66 0.60 1.89 15.22
CA MET A 66 1.37 3.08 15.59
C MET A 66 0.79 3.78 16.83
N LEU A 67 -0.52 3.95 16.90
CA LEU A 67 -1.18 4.55 18.06
C LEU A 67 -1.09 3.65 19.30
N HIS A 68 -1.33 2.34 19.13
CA HIS A 68 -1.33 1.39 20.23
C HIS A 68 0.05 1.29 20.92
N TYR A 69 1.14 1.39 20.16
CA TYR A 69 2.50 1.29 20.69
C TYR A 69 3.19 2.65 20.91
N ASP A 70 2.44 3.76 20.86
CA ASP A 70 2.96 5.13 21.03
C ASP A 70 4.12 5.46 20.07
N TYR A 71 3.98 5.13 18.79
CA TYR A 71 4.99 5.42 17.78
C TYR A 71 5.21 6.94 17.65
N PRO A 72 6.42 7.46 17.94
CA PRO A 72 6.64 8.90 18.07
C PRO A 72 6.44 9.69 16.77
N ASN A 73 6.62 9.04 15.61
CA ASN A 73 6.48 9.69 14.31
C ASN A 73 5.12 9.46 13.65
N TYR A 74 4.12 8.96 14.38
CA TYR A 74 2.77 8.67 13.86
C TYR A 74 2.19 9.79 12.99
N LYS A 75 2.24 11.04 13.47
CA LYS A 75 1.68 12.18 12.74
C LYS A 75 2.32 12.42 11.37
N GLU A 76 3.61 12.15 11.25
CA GLU A 76 4.32 12.33 9.98
C GLU A 76 4.07 11.15 9.04
N HIS A 77 4.08 9.92 9.56
CA HIS A 77 3.76 8.72 8.80
C HIS A 77 2.32 8.79 8.25
N LYS A 78 1.35 9.18 9.09
CA LYS A 78 -0.04 9.38 8.67
C LYS A 78 -0.19 10.41 7.55
N LYS A 79 0.54 11.53 7.58
CA LYS A 79 0.48 12.51 6.47
C LYS A 79 0.93 11.91 5.15
N ILE A 80 1.91 11.00 5.18
CA ILE A 80 2.38 10.29 3.99
C ILE A 80 1.27 9.36 3.46
N HIS A 81 0.56 8.65 4.35
CA HIS A 81 -0.61 7.83 4.01
C HIS A 81 -1.74 8.65 3.39
N ASP A 82 -2.12 9.74 4.06
CA ASP A 82 -3.20 10.62 3.63
C ASP A 82 -2.89 11.22 2.24
N SER A 83 -1.62 11.59 2.00
CA SER A 83 -1.16 12.11 0.72
C SER A 83 -1.27 11.09 -0.42
N LEU A 84 -0.85 9.84 -0.20
CA LEU A 84 -1.02 8.81 -1.23
C LEU A 84 -2.50 8.51 -1.48
N THR A 85 -3.28 8.35 -0.41
CA THR A 85 -4.72 8.03 -0.50
C THR A 85 -5.45 9.09 -1.32
N GLN A 86 -5.15 10.36 -1.08
CA GLN A 86 -5.71 11.47 -1.84
C GLN A 86 -5.29 11.43 -3.31
N GLN A 87 -4.01 11.17 -3.61
CA GLN A 87 -3.53 11.03 -4.99
C GLN A 87 -4.21 9.88 -5.74
N VAL A 88 -4.36 8.71 -5.12
CA VAL A 88 -5.04 7.55 -5.73
C VAL A 88 -6.52 7.86 -5.98
N ARG A 89 -7.19 8.52 -5.03
CA ARG A 89 -8.59 8.96 -5.17
C ARG A 89 -8.76 9.90 -6.36
N GLU A 90 -7.95 10.94 -6.46
CA GLU A 90 -8.00 11.90 -7.57
C GLU A 90 -7.80 11.23 -8.93
N ILE A 91 -6.92 10.23 -8.99
CA ILE A 91 -6.65 9.47 -10.22
C ILE A 91 -7.84 8.57 -10.58
N SER A 92 -8.45 7.89 -9.61
CA SER A 92 -9.68 7.09 -9.83
C SER A 92 -10.84 7.97 -10.31
N GLU A 93 -11.02 9.15 -9.73
CA GLU A 93 -12.05 10.12 -10.14
C GLU A 93 -11.80 10.66 -11.56
N LYS A 94 -10.56 11.06 -11.89
CA LYS A 94 -10.20 11.50 -13.25
C LYS A 94 -10.47 10.40 -14.28
N PHE A 95 -10.09 9.16 -13.97
CA PHE A 95 -10.34 8.02 -14.84
C PHE A 95 -11.83 7.78 -15.09
N ALA A 96 -12.64 7.84 -14.02
CA ALA A 96 -14.10 7.70 -14.10
C ALA A 96 -14.73 8.75 -15.01
N ASN A 97 -14.21 9.99 -14.97
CA ASN A 97 -14.65 11.10 -15.81
C ASN A 97 -14.14 11.03 -17.26
N GLY A 98 -13.47 9.93 -17.64
CA GLY A 98 -13.04 9.68 -19.01
C GLY A 98 -11.68 10.28 -19.37
N ASP A 99 -10.93 10.75 -18.37
CA ASP A 99 -9.54 11.19 -18.57
C ASP A 99 -8.66 10.00 -18.99
N ARG A 100 -7.93 10.18 -20.09
CA ARG A 100 -7.04 9.17 -20.68
C ARG A 100 -5.61 9.24 -20.14
N PHE A 101 -5.31 10.18 -19.24
CA PHE A 101 -3.99 10.31 -18.61
C PHE A 101 -3.69 9.22 -17.56
N VAL A 102 -4.63 8.33 -17.27
CA VAL A 102 -4.35 7.14 -16.47
C VAL A 102 -3.71 6.07 -17.36
N THR A 103 -2.38 6.02 -17.27
CA THR A 103 -1.53 5.16 -18.10
C THR A 103 -0.80 4.13 -17.24
N ILE A 104 -0.03 3.27 -17.91
CA ILE A 104 0.93 2.35 -17.30
C ILE A 104 1.88 3.07 -16.31
N GLU A 105 2.13 4.37 -16.46
CA GLU A 105 2.97 5.17 -15.56
C GLU A 105 2.41 5.20 -14.14
N LEU A 106 1.09 5.09 -13.96
CA LEU A 106 0.46 4.98 -12.65
C LEU A 106 0.94 3.72 -11.90
N SER A 107 0.90 2.57 -12.57
CA SER A 107 1.36 1.30 -11.97
C SER A 107 2.84 1.36 -11.59
N HIS A 108 3.66 2.08 -12.35
CA HIS A 108 5.07 2.31 -12.03
C HIS A 108 5.24 3.23 -10.82
N PHE A 109 4.49 4.34 -10.78
CA PHE A 109 4.45 5.24 -9.64
C PHE A 109 4.06 4.51 -8.36
N LEU A 110 2.97 3.74 -8.37
CA LEU A 110 2.52 2.97 -7.20
C LEU A 110 3.56 1.94 -6.76
N THR A 111 4.21 1.27 -7.72
CA THR A 111 5.29 0.32 -7.43
C THR A 111 6.45 1.01 -6.71
N GLN A 112 6.92 2.15 -7.24
CA GLN A 112 8.04 2.88 -6.64
C GLN A 112 7.68 3.46 -5.28
N TRP A 113 6.47 4.01 -5.16
CA TRP A 113 5.96 4.54 -3.90
C TRP A 113 5.91 3.45 -2.84
N LEU A 114 5.30 2.30 -3.13
CA LEU A 114 5.15 1.20 -2.17
C LEU A 114 6.51 0.68 -1.71
N ILE A 115 7.43 0.43 -2.64
CA ILE A 115 8.79 -0.03 -2.29
C ILE A 115 9.52 1.00 -1.41
N HIS A 116 9.45 2.30 -1.77
CA HIS A 116 10.10 3.34 -1.00
C HIS A 116 9.48 3.51 0.39
N HIS A 117 8.17 3.41 0.48
CA HIS A 117 7.43 3.51 1.73
C HIS A 117 7.79 2.37 2.67
N ILE A 118 7.70 1.12 2.20
CA ILE A 118 8.05 -0.06 2.99
C ILE A 118 9.48 0.04 3.51
N LYS A 119 10.45 0.23 2.61
CA LYS A 119 11.88 0.29 2.98
C LYS A 119 12.24 1.49 3.85
N GLY A 120 11.39 2.52 3.86
CA GLY A 120 11.66 3.81 4.48
C GLY A 120 10.89 4.04 5.77
N GLN A 121 9.56 4.16 5.69
CA GLN A 121 8.70 4.51 6.80
C GLN A 121 8.32 3.27 7.61
N ASP A 122 7.84 2.21 6.96
CA ASP A 122 7.37 1.01 7.66
C ASP A 122 8.52 0.37 8.41
N GLN A 123 9.68 0.19 7.78
CA GLN A 123 10.86 -0.35 8.46
C GLN A 123 11.34 0.51 9.66
N LYS A 124 11.08 1.82 9.70
CA LYS A 124 11.35 2.64 10.90
C LYS A 124 10.33 2.38 12.00
N MET A 125 9.05 2.27 11.66
CA MET A 125 7.99 1.88 12.59
C MET A 125 8.28 0.51 13.20
N ILE A 126 8.60 -0.47 12.35
CA ILE A 126 8.96 -1.83 12.76
C ILE A 126 10.16 -1.85 13.69
N ARG A 127 11.24 -1.13 13.35
CA ARG A 127 12.42 -1.03 14.22
C ARG A 127 12.06 -0.55 15.62
N PHE A 128 11.23 0.49 15.72
CA PHE A 128 10.75 0.99 17.00
C PHE A 128 9.93 -0.07 17.77
N PHE A 129 9.05 -0.82 17.10
CA PHE A 129 8.33 -1.92 17.75
C PHE A 129 9.29 -3.03 18.24
N ARG A 130 10.35 -3.36 17.49
CA ARG A 130 11.36 -4.33 17.94
C ARG A 130 12.06 -3.87 19.21
N GLU A 131 12.49 -2.61 19.26
CA GLU A 131 13.19 -2.03 20.40
C GLU A 131 12.32 -1.96 21.66
N LYS A 132 10.99 -1.86 21.50
CA LYS A 132 10.01 -1.92 22.59
C LYS A 132 9.70 -3.36 23.06
N ASN A 133 10.34 -4.39 22.51
CA ASN A 133 10.03 -5.81 22.72
C ASN A 133 8.56 -6.17 22.42
N VAL A 134 7.97 -5.46 21.46
CA VAL A 134 6.58 -5.67 21.02
C VAL A 134 6.45 -6.84 20.03
N LEU A 135 7.57 -7.41 19.60
CA LEU A 135 7.61 -8.55 18.67
C LEU A 135 7.44 -9.93 19.32
N GLU A 136 6.91 -10.02 20.54
CA GLU A 136 6.48 -11.32 21.03
C GLU A 136 5.20 -11.77 20.30
N PRO A 137 5.07 -13.06 19.96
CA PRO A 137 4.00 -13.55 19.10
C PRO A 137 2.68 -13.68 19.89
N GLU A 138 2.00 -12.57 20.11
CA GLU A 138 0.59 -12.55 20.56
C GLU A 138 -0.31 -11.91 19.49
N MET A 139 -0.45 -12.59 18.36
CA MET A 139 -1.63 -12.47 17.48
C MET A 139 -2.15 -13.87 17.11
N SER A 140 -2.01 -14.83 18.03
CA SER A 140 -2.81 -16.05 18.01
C SER A 140 -4.08 -15.81 18.81
N ALA A 141 -5.19 -15.65 18.08
CA ALA A 141 -6.57 -15.71 18.56
C ALA A 141 -7.10 -14.53 19.38
N VAL A 142 -7.86 -13.67 18.70
CA VAL A 142 -9.24 -13.38 19.10
C VAL A 142 -10.14 -13.45 17.87
#